data_AF-A0A4Y6V4D7-F1
#
_entry.id   AF-A0A4Y6V4D7-F1
#
_cell.length_a   1.000
_cell.length_b   1.000
_cell.length_c   1.000
_cell.angle_alpha   90.00
_cell.angle_beta   90.00
_cell.angle_gamma   90.00
#
_symmetry.space_group_name_H-M   'P 1'
#
loop_
_entity.id
_entity.type
_entity.pdbx_description
1 polymer ?
#
loop_
_entity_poly.entity_id
_entity_poly.type
_entity_poly.pdbx_seq_one_letter_code
_entity_poly.pdbx_strand_id
1 'polypeptide(L)'
;MNVISSQRHIDWEIVTSKEESVRGAGEVTLPVVLVGEYNGSPLYVLVDGHHTREAAKEVGVAVVFEEMSRADAGVSYDADLTQALEEKYMGSDYYWITGDRVERDIIDEEWELMK
;
A
#
# COMPACT_ATOMS: atom_id res chain seq x y z
N MET A 1 7.38 7.30 -4.76
CA MET A 1 6.63 7.22 -3.49
C MET A 1 7.07 5.95 -2.79
N ASN A 2 7.26 5.98 -1.46
CA ASN A 2 7.59 4.80 -0.67
C ASN A 2 6.29 4.24 -0.11
N VAL A 3 5.77 3.17 -0.69
CA VAL A 3 4.50 2.57 -0.25
C VAL A 3 4.73 1.16 0.26
N ILE A 4 4.07 0.84 1.37
CA ILE A 4 4.07 -0.48 2.01
C ILE A 4 2.65 -0.99 2.22
N SER A 5 2.51 -2.28 2.50
CA SER A 5 1.23 -2.93 2.85
C SER A 5 1.48 -4.04 3.86
N SER A 6 0.49 -4.31 4.70
CA SER A 6 0.45 -5.45 5.62
C SER A 6 -0.62 -6.49 5.24
N GLN A 7 -1.29 -6.34 4.10
CA GLN A 7 -2.22 -7.35 3.57
C GLN A 7 -1.54 -8.14 2.44
N ARG A 8 -1.24 -9.42 2.70
CA ARG A 8 -0.72 -10.35 1.67
C ARG A 8 -1.77 -11.32 1.14
N HIS A 9 -2.87 -11.53 1.86
CA HIS A 9 -3.93 -12.41 1.40
C HIS A 9 -4.64 -11.77 0.20
N ILE A 10 -4.71 -12.52 -0.90
CA ILE A 10 -5.37 -12.14 -2.14
C ILE A 10 -6.40 -13.21 -2.51
N ASP A 11 -7.65 -12.79 -2.65
CA ASP A 11 -8.73 -13.57 -3.20
C ASP A 11 -8.73 -13.44 -4.73
N TRP A 12 -8.34 -14.52 -5.42
CA TRP A 12 -8.23 -14.56 -6.87
C TRP A 12 -9.57 -14.54 -7.61
N GLU A 13 -10.68 -14.89 -6.96
CA GLU A 13 -12.01 -14.72 -7.57
C GLU A 13 -12.33 -13.22 -7.66
N ILE A 14 -12.01 -12.46 -6.61
CA ILE A 14 -12.16 -11.00 -6.61
C ILE A 14 -11.22 -10.36 -7.64
N VAL A 15 -9.97 -10.80 -7.73
CA VAL A 15 -9.01 -10.31 -8.75
C VAL A 15 -9.57 -10.51 -10.14
N THR A 16 -9.98 -11.73 -10.49
CA THR A 16 -10.53 -12.06 -11.81
C THR A 16 -11.73 -11.18 -12.16
N SER A 17 -12.64 -10.96 -11.20
CA SER A 17 -13.79 -10.07 -11.43
C SER A 17 -13.39 -8.61 -11.67
N LYS A 18 -12.30 -8.15 -11.06
CA LYS A 18 -11.80 -6.79 -11.21
C LYS A 18 -11.02 -6.60 -12.51
N GLU A 19 -10.37 -7.64 -13.04
CA GLU A 19 -9.62 -7.57 -14.31
C GLU A 19 -10.48 -6.98 -15.43
N GLU A 20 -11.73 -7.42 -15.57
CA GLU A 20 -12.65 -6.89 -16.60
C GLU A 20 -12.90 -5.40 -16.43
N SER A 21 -13.02 -4.92 -15.18
CA SER A 21 -13.27 -3.51 -14.87
C SER A 21 -12.05 -2.61 -15.13
N VAL A 22 -10.83 -3.14 -14.98
CA VAL A 22 -9.59 -2.38 -15.18
C VAL A 22 -9.00 -2.54 -16.57
N ARG A 23 -9.42 -3.57 -17.32
CA ARG A 23 -8.90 -3.86 -18.66
C ARG A 23 -9.17 -2.70 -19.62
N GLY A 24 -8.10 -2.20 -20.25
CA GLY A 24 -8.19 -1.09 -21.20
C GLY A 24 -8.22 0.29 -20.54
N ALA A 25 -8.19 0.38 -19.21
CA ALA A 25 -7.86 1.63 -18.54
C ALA A 25 -6.41 2.03 -18.85
N GLY A 26 -6.14 3.34 -18.93
CA GLY A 26 -4.77 3.84 -19.07
C GLY A 26 -3.94 3.59 -17.81
N GLU A 27 -4.58 3.78 -16.66
CA GLU A 27 -4.03 3.52 -15.33
C GLU A 27 -5.16 3.28 -14.32
N VAL A 28 -4.82 2.71 -13.17
CA VAL A 28 -5.68 2.66 -11.98
C VAL A 28 -5.04 3.43 -10.84
N THR A 29 -5.86 4.20 -10.13
CA THR A 29 -5.42 5.00 -8.99
C THR A 29 -5.81 4.31 -7.70
N LEU A 30 -4.83 4.10 -6.81
CA LEU A 30 -5.04 3.45 -5.52
C LEU A 30 -4.75 4.42 -4.36
N PRO A 31 -5.61 4.45 -3.33
CA PRO A 31 -5.47 5.37 -2.22
C PRO A 31 -4.36 4.92 -1.25
N VAL A 32 -3.50 5.86 -0.88
CA VAL A 32 -2.46 5.66 0.13
C VAL A 32 -2.54 6.73 1.22
N VAL A 33 -2.07 6.42 2.42
CA VAL A 33 -2.03 7.39 3.54
C VAL A 33 -0.62 7.58 4.04
N LEU A 34 -0.24 8.83 4.32
CA LEU A 34 1.03 9.17 4.94
C LEU A 34 1.06 8.69 6.41
N VAL A 35 2.02 7.83 6.73
CA VAL A 35 2.21 7.29 8.09
C VAL A 35 3.47 7.81 8.78
N GLY A 36 4.45 8.30 8.02
CA GLY A 36 5.68 8.86 8.56
C GLY A 36 6.74 9.03 7.48
N GLU A 37 8.00 8.77 7.81
CA GLU A 37 9.13 8.87 6.89
C GLU A 37 10.02 7.63 6.99
N TYR A 38 10.74 7.33 5.90
CA TYR A 38 11.81 6.34 5.84
C TYR A 38 12.99 6.95 5.09
N ASN A 39 14.16 7.00 5.74
CA ASN A 39 15.36 7.65 5.19
C ASN A 39 15.10 9.08 4.68
N GLY A 40 14.34 9.88 5.44
CA GLY A 40 13.99 11.26 5.10
C GLY A 40 13.07 11.41 3.89
N SER A 41 12.42 10.33 3.46
CA SER A 41 11.41 10.33 2.40
C SER A 41 10.05 9.91 2.96
N PRO A 42 8.93 10.56 2.58
CA PRO A 42 7.60 10.21 3.06
C PRO A 42 7.24 8.74 2.82
N LEU A 43 6.76 8.07 3.87
CA LEU A 43 6.35 6.68 3.90
C LEU A 43 4.82 6.60 3.94
N TYR A 44 4.26 5.80 3.03
CA TYR A 44 2.82 5.64 2.87
C TYR A 44 2.40 4.19 3.03
N VAL A 45 1.16 3.97 3.47
CA VAL A 45 0.51 2.65 3.48
C VAL A 45 -0.61 2.62 2.45
N LEU A 46 -0.71 1.54 1.68
CA LEU A 46 -1.84 1.26 0.81
C LEU A 46 -3.10 1.01 1.66
N VAL A 47 -4.11 1.87 1.51
CA VAL A 47 -5.32 1.84 2.34
C VAL A 47 -6.32 0.82 1.82
N ASP A 48 -6.52 0.76 0.51
CA ASP A 48 -7.45 -0.17 -0.14
C ASP A 48 -7.01 -0.44 -1.59
N GLY A 49 -7.59 -1.48 -2.20
CA GLY A 49 -7.40 -1.81 -3.60
C GLY A 49 -6.33 -2.85 -3.86
N HIS A 50 -5.97 -3.69 -2.89
CA HIS A 50 -5.00 -4.77 -3.05
C HIS A 50 -5.37 -5.74 -4.18
N HIS A 51 -6.62 -6.19 -4.24
CA HIS A 51 -7.11 -7.01 -5.36
C HIS A 51 -7.15 -6.24 -6.68
N THR A 52 -7.43 -4.94 -6.64
CA THR A 52 -7.39 -4.08 -7.85
C THR A 52 -5.96 -3.94 -8.38
N ARG A 53 -4.97 -3.81 -7.49
CA ARG A 53 -3.54 -3.79 -7.82
C ARG A 53 -3.13 -5.08 -8.53
N GLU A 54 -3.49 -6.23 -7.97
CA GLU A 54 -3.18 -7.52 -8.59
C GLU A 54 -3.88 -7.66 -9.95
N ALA A 55 -5.17 -7.31 -10.05
CA ALA A 55 -5.88 -7.32 -11.32
C ALA A 55 -5.21 -6.43 -12.39
N ALA A 56 -4.80 -5.21 -12.01
CA ALA A 56 -4.12 -4.29 -12.92
C ALA A 56 -2.79 -4.85 -13.42
N LYS A 57 -2.00 -5.52 -12.56
CA LYS A 57 -0.77 -6.19 -12.99
C LYS A 57 -1.04 -7.32 -13.98
N GLU A 58 -2.02 -8.17 -13.71
CA GLU A 58 -2.38 -9.31 -14.58
C GLU A 58 -2.75 -8.84 -16.00
N VAL A 59 -3.42 -7.68 -16.11
CA VAL A 59 -3.81 -7.12 -17.41
C VAL A 59 -2.83 -6.08 -17.97
N GLY A 60 -1.70 -5.85 -17.31
CA GLY A 60 -0.66 -4.92 -17.75
C GLY A 60 -1.05 -3.43 -17.70
N VAL A 61 -1.96 -3.05 -16.80
CA VAL A 61 -2.39 -1.67 -16.57
C VAL A 61 -1.53 -1.03 -15.48
N ALA A 62 -1.11 0.22 -15.71
CA ALA A 62 -0.28 0.95 -14.76
C ALA A 62 -1.05 1.25 -13.45
N VAL A 63 -0.35 1.17 -12.32
CA VAL A 63 -0.89 1.55 -11.01
C VAL A 63 -0.24 2.85 -10.58
N VAL A 64 -1.05 3.84 -10.26
CA VAL A 64 -0.63 5.10 -9.64
C VAL A 64 -1.22 5.21 -8.23
N PHE A 65 -0.54 5.94 -7.36
CA PHE A 65 -0.95 6.11 -5.97
C PHE A 65 -1.33 7.56 -5.73
N GLU A 66 -2.47 7.75 -5.05
CA GLU A 66 -2.96 9.07 -4.65
C GLU A 66 -3.05 9.14 -3.13
N GLU A 67 -2.47 10.19 -2.55
CA GLU A 67 -2.52 10.42 -1.12
C GLU A 67 -3.94 10.84 -0.71
N MET A 68 -4.49 10.13 0.27
CA MET A 68 -5.71 10.53 0.96
C MET A 68 -5.41 11.06 2.37
N SER A 69 -6.34 11.83 2.94
CA SER A 69 -6.15 12.38 4.28
C SER A 69 -6.10 11.27 5.33
N ARG A 70 -5.38 11.51 6.43
CA ARG A 70 -5.35 10.59 7.59
C ARG A 70 -6.74 10.32 8.15
N ALA A 71 -7.58 11.36 8.22
CA ALA A 71 -8.95 11.23 8.71
C ALA A 71 -9.78 10.26 7.85
N ASP A 72 -9.70 10.40 6.52
CA ASP A 72 -10.45 9.54 5.59
C ASP A 72 -9.89 8.11 5.59
N ALA A 73 -8.58 7.95 5.82
CA ALA A 73 -7.93 6.65 5.94
C ALA A 73 -8.18 5.98 7.31
N GLY A 74 -8.82 6.65 8.26
CA GLY A 74 -8.98 6.18 9.63
C GLY A 74 -7.64 6.03 10.36
N VAL A 75 -6.74 6.99 10.16
CA VAL A 75 -5.51 7.17 10.94
C VAL A 75 -5.71 8.36 11.88
N SER A 76 -5.39 8.20 13.16
CA SER A 76 -5.48 9.29 14.14
C SER A 76 -4.58 10.47 13.75
N TYR A 77 -5.06 11.70 13.94
CA TYR A 77 -4.36 12.91 13.50
C TYR A 77 -2.98 13.08 14.14
N ASP A 78 -2.88 12.76 15.43
CA ASP A 78 -1.68 12.86 16.27
C ASP A 78 -0.92 11.54 16.41
N ALA A 79 -1.34 10.48 15.72
CA ALA A 79 -0.65 9.20 15.78
C ALA A 79 0.79 9.32 15.25
N ASP A 80 1.75 8.84 16.04
CA ASP A 80 3.11 8.64 15.55
C ASP A 80 3.15 7.51 14.49
N LEU A 81 4.33 7.25 13.93
CA LEU A 81 4.48 6.21 12.93
C LEU A 81 4.02 4.84 13.45
N THR A 82 4.43 4.46 14.66
CA THR A 82 4.13 3.12 15.18
C THR A 82 2.63 2.95 15.33
N GLN A 83 1.96 3.94 15.91
CA GLN A 83 0.50 3.97 16.07
C GLN A 83 -0.21 3.94 14.71
N ALA A 84 0.25 4.73 13.74
CA ALA A 84 -0.34 4.75 12.40
C ALA A 84 -0.17 3.39 11.68
N LEU A 85 0.97 2.72 11.85
CA LEU A 85 1.21 1.38 11.31
C LEU A 85 0.37 0.31 12.02
N GLU A 86 0.13 0.42 13.32
CA GLU A 86 -0.79 -0.47 14.04
C GLU A 86 -2.23 -0.29 13.54
N GLU A 87 -2.69 0.96 13.38
CA GLU A 87 -4.03 1.29 12.87
C GLU A 87 -4.26 0.81 11.43
N LYS A 88 -3.18 0.65 10.64
CA LYS A 88 -3.23 0.13 9.26
C LYS A 88 -2.78 -1.33 9.13
N TYR A 89 -2.58 -2.05 10.23
CA TYR A 89 -2.18 -3.45 10.17
C TYR A 89 -3.33 -4.36 9.70
N MET A 90 -3.09 -5.18 8.67
CA MET A 90 -4.09 -6.02 7.99
C MET A 90 -3.77 -7.52 8.04
N GLY A 91 -2.92 -7.95 8.98
CA GLY A 91 -2.74 -9.37 9.31
C GLY A 91 -1.52 -10.07 8.70
N SER A 92 -0.60 -9.34 8.09
CA SER A 92 0.70 -9.85 7.65
C SER A 92 1.80 -8.83 7.92
N ASP A 93 3.05 -9.27 7.96
CA ASP A 93 4.19 -8.38 8.09
C ASP A 93 4.22 -7.37 6.93
N TYR A 94 4.71 -6.17 7.23
CA TYR A 94 4.77 -5.10 6.25
C TYR A 94 5.80 -5.41 5.16
N TYR A 95 5.44 -5.12 3.92
CA TYR A 95 6.29 -5.31 2.75
C TYR A 95 6.20 -4.13 1.80
N TRP A 96 7.25 -3.92 1.02
CA TRP A 96 7.35 -2.85 0.04
C TRP A 96 6.47 -3.15 -1.19
N ILE A 97 5.67 -2.18 -1.65
CA ILE A 97 4.89 -2.34 -2.89
C ILE A 97 5.45 -1.54 -4.08
N THR A 98 6.41 -0.65 -3.82
CA THR A 98 7.07 0.23 -4.79
C THR A 98 8.60 0.22 -4.63
N GLY A 99 9.32 0.71 -5.65
CA GLY A 99 10.77 0.97 -5.60
C GLY A 99 11.61 -0.20 -6.14
N ASP A 100 12.85 -0.28 -5.70
CA ASP A 100 13.78 -1.38 -5.99
C ASP A 100 13.55 -2.62 -5.09
N ARG A 101 12.64 -2.50 -4.12
CA ARG A 101 12.34 -3.50 -3.08
C ARG A 101 10.97 -4.14 -3.23
N VAL A 102 10.31 -3.95 -4.38
CA VAL A 102 8.93 -4.41 -4.61
C VAL A 102 8.76 -5.86 -4.17
N GLU A 103 7.72 -6.08 -3.37
CA GLU A 103 7.25 -7.36 -2.83
C GLU A 103 8.17 -8.04 -1.81
N ARG A 104 9.22 -7.32 -1.37
CA ARG A 104 10.09 -7.75 -0.28
C ARG A 104 9.56 -7.29 1.07
N ASP A 105 9.66 -8.18 2.05
CA ASP A 105 9.41 -7.86 3.46
C ASP A 105 10.33 -6.71 3.93
N ILE A 106 9.80 -5.89 4.84
CA ILE A 106 10.60 -4.96 5.62
C ILE A 106 11.38 -5.79 6.63
N ILE A 107 12.70 -5.62 6.65
CA ILE A 107 13.58 -6.29 7.60
C ILE A 107 13.79 -5.42 8.85
N ASP A 108 14.27 -6.01 9.93
CA ASP A 108 14.47 -5.33 11.22
C ASP A 108 15.29 -4.04 11.09
N GLU A 109 16.37 -4.04 10.31
CA GLU A 109 17.18 -2.83 10.11
C GLU A 109 16.42 -1.71 9.41
N GLU A 110 15.53 -2.04 8.49
CA GLU A 110 14.70 -1.05 7.82
C GLU A 110 13.60 -0.53 8.74
N TRP A 111 13.04 -1.41 9.57
CA TRP A 111 12.06 -1.06 10.58
C TRP A 111 12.62 -0.06 11.59
N GLU A 112 13.85 -0.27 12.06
CA GLU A 112 14.53 0.65 12.98
C GLU A 112 14.85 2.00 12.34
N LEU A 113 14.98 2.09 11.02
CA LEU A 113 15.15 3.37 10.30
C LEU A 113 13.83 4.14 10.10
N MET A 114 12.69 3.50 10.36
CA MET A 114 11.38 4.15 10.30
C MET A 114 11.00 4.76 11.66
N LYS A 115 11.45 4.17 12.77
CA LYS A 115 11.25 4.68 14.14
C LYS A 115 12.09 5.93 14.42
#